data_AF-A0A4U0YWX3-F1
#
_entry.id   AF-A0A4U0YWX3-F1
#
_cell.length_a   1.000
_cell.length_b   1.000
_cell.length_c   1.000
_cell.angle_alpha   90.00
_cell.angle_beta   90.00
_cell.angle_gamma   90.00
#
_symmetry.space_group_name_H-M   'P 1'
#
loop_
_entity.id
_entity.type
_entity.pdbx_description
1 polymer ?
#
loop_
_entity_poly.entity_id
_entity_poly.type
_entity_poly.pdbx_seq_one_letter_code
_entity_poly.pdbx_strand_id
1 'polypeptide(L)'
;MTEITMETLEGRLIAQRKLIALLLARLPEAERPALWEYLAERSTMQDAQEDPGAVPTVGVGLQVAIAEEFRLIAEEAQRHAGRDRG
;
A
#
# COMPACT_ATOMS: atom_id res chain seq x y z
N MET A 1 10.90 26.97 6.49
CA MET A 1 10.32 25.63 6.26
C MET A 1 10.83 24.74 7.37
N THR A 2 9.94 24.13 8.16
CA THR A 2 10.36 23.16 9.17
C THR A 2 10.96 21.95 8.45
N GLU A 3 12.13 21.50 8.89
CA GLU A 3 12.75 20.29 8.38
C GLU A 3 11.83 19.10 8.68
N ILE A 4 11.55 18.30 7.66
CA ILE A 4 10.72 17.11 7.82
C ILE A 4 11.65 15.96 8.21
N THR A 5 11.47 15.42 9.41
CA THR A 5 12.23 14.25 9.87
C THR A 5 11.67 12.96 9.29
N MET A 6 12.46 11.88 9.33
CA MET A 6 12.02 10.56 8.87
C MET A 6 10.81 10.06 9.67
N GLU A 7 10.81 10.27 10.98
CA GLU A 7 9.70 9.91 11.88
C GLU A 7 8.42 10.68 11.52
N THR A 8 8.57 11.95 11.11
CA THR A 8 7.44 12.77 10.66
C THR A 8 6.87 12.25 9.35
N LEU A 9 7.71 11.79 8.41
CA LEU A 9 7.24 11.15 7.17
C LEU A 9 6.54 9.83 7.45
N GLU A 10 7.14 8.98 8.30
CA GLU A 10 6.56 7.70 8.70
C GLU A 10 5.18 7.90 9.34
N GLY A 11 5.04 8.84 10.27
CA GLY A 11 3.75 9.17 10.90
C GLY A 11 2.70 9.62 9.87
N ARG A 12 3.10 10.43 8.88
CA ARG A 12 2.20 10.87 7.79
C ARG A 12 1.79 9.72 6.87
N LEU A 13 2.71 8.81 6.54
CA LEU A 13 2.41 7.62 5.74
C LEU A 13 1.45 6.68 6.48
N ILE A 14 1.69 6.42 7.76
CA ILE A 14 0.81 5.60 8.60
C ILE A 14 -0.59 6.23 8.69
N ALA A 15 -0.69 7.55 8.89
CA ALA A 15 -1.98 8.23 8.95
C ALA A 15 -2.77 8.10 7.63
N GLN A 16 -2.09 8.26 6.50
CA GLN A 16 -2.70 8.09 5.18
C GLN A 16 -3.15 6.64 4.96
N ARG A 17 -2.30 5.65 5.27
CA ARG A 17 -2.63 4.23 5.16
C ARG A 17 -3.89 3.88 5.94
N LYS A 18 -3.99 4.33 7.19
CA LYS A 18 -5.16 4.09 8.04
C LYS A 18 -6.43 4.74 7.47
N LEU A 19 -6.34 5.98 7.01
CA LEU A 19 -7.49 6.67 6.44
C LEU A 19 -7.96 5.99 5.15
N ILE A 20 -7.04 5.66 4.24
CA ILE A 20 -7.35 4.96 2.99
C ILE A 20 -7.99 3.61 3.31
N ALA A 21 -7.39 2.83 4.21
CA ALA A 21 -7.91 1.54 4.62
C ALA A 21 -9.34 1.60 5.18
N LEU A 22 -9.62 2.61 6.00
CA LEU A 22 -10.97 2.87 6.51
C LEU A 22 -11.95 3.19 5.38
N LEU A 23 -11.57 4.06 4.44
CA LEU A 23 -12.42 4.41 3.29
C LEU A 23 -12.73 3.17 2.44
N LEU A 24 -11.71 2.35 2.14
CA LEU A 24 -11.86 1.11 1.39
C LEU A 24 -12.83 0.13 2.06
N ALA A 25 -12.71 -0.05 3.38
CA ALA A 25 -13.59 -0.92 4.15
C ALA A 25 -15.05 -0.44 4.17
N ARG A 26 -15.29 0.85 3.90
CA ARG A 26 -16.62 1.49 3.92
C ARG A 26 -17.25 1.67 2.53
N LEU A 27 -16.54 1.32 1.47
CA LEU A 27 -17.12 1.31 0.13
C LEU A 27 -18.31 0.33 0.03
N PRO A 28 -19.28 0.60 -0.85
CA PRO A 28 -20.35 -0.35 -1.16
C PRO A 28 -19.80 -1.69 -1.61
N GLU A 29 -20.48 -2.78 -1.25
CA GLU A 29 -20.02 -4.15 -1.58
C GLU A 29 -19.86 -4.37 -3.09
N ALA A 30 -20.64 -3.69 -3.93
CA ALA A 30 -20.52 -3.74 -5.38
C ALA A 30 -19.20 -3.18 -5.93
N GLU A 31 -18.58 -2.22 -5.23
CA GLU A 31 -17.35 -1.55 -5.68
C GLU A 31 -16.08 -2.18 -5.08
N ARG A 32 -16.22 -2.94 -3.99
CA ARG A 32 -15.09 -3.57 -3.29
C ARG A 32 -14.27 -4.50 -4.19
N PRO A 33 -14.86 -5.43 -4.98
CA PRO A 33 -14.08 -6.40 -5.74
C PRO A 33 -13.08 -5.77 -6.72
N ALA A 34 -13.53 -4.80 -7.53
CA ALA A 34 -12.67 -4.13 -8.51
C ALA A 34 -11.49 -3.40 -7.86
N LEU A 35 -11.71 -2.82 -6.68
CA LEU A 35 -10.66 -2.11 -5.97
C LEU A 35 -9.69 -3.05 -5.25
N TRP A 36 -10.18 -4.19 -4.75
CA TRP A 36 -9.30 -5.25 -4.23
C TRP A 36 -8.40 -5.84 -5.30
N GLU A 37 -8.93 -6.07 -6.51
CA GLU A 37 -8.17 -6.50 -7.67
C GLU A 37 -7.09 -5.47 -8.03
N TYR A 38 -7.45 -4.19 -8.10
CA TYR A 38 -6.48 -3.11 -8.33
C TYR A 38 -5.35 -3.08 -7.28
N LEU A 39 -5.68 -3.24 -6.00
CA LEU A 39 -4.68 -3.29 -4.93
C LEU A 39 -3.78 -4.53 -5.06
N ALA A 40 -4.34 -5.69 -5.42
CA ALA A 40 -3.59 -6.92 -5.62
C ALA A 40 -2.60 -6.78 -6.78
N GLU A 41 -3.03 -6.27 -7.94
CA GLU A 41 -2.18 -6.04 -9.11
C GLU A 41 -1.01 -5.10 -8.84
N ARG A 42 -1.19 -4.10 -7.97
CA ARG A 42 -0.16 -3.11 -7.63
C ARG A 42 0.72 -3.52 -6.46
N SER A 43 0.31 -4.53 -5.70
CA SER A 43 1.09 -5.11 -4.60
C SER A 43 2.14 -6.12 -5.06
N THR A 44 2.04 -6.60 -6.30
CA THR A 44 3.05 -7.44 -6.93
C THR A 44 4.00 -6.57 -7.75
N MET A 45 5.29 -6.77 -7.55
CA MET A 45 6.27 -6.26 -8.50
C MET A 45 6.08 -7.09 -9.78
N GLN A 46 5.91 -6.46 -10.94
CA GLN A 46 6.11 -7.20 -12.19
C GLN A 46 7.58 -7.62 -12.20
N ASP A 47 7.83 -8.92 -12.03
CA ASP A 47 9.15 -9.56 -12.04
C ASP A 47 9.88 -9.24 -13.35
N ALA A 48 10.49 -8.06 -13.43
CA ALA A 48 11.24 -7.62 -14.58
C ALA A 48 12.75 -7.71 -14.35
N GLN A 49 13.22 -8.12 -13.18
CA GLN A 49 14.66 -8.31 -12.90
C GLN A 49 14.94 -9.50 -11.96
N GLU A 50 14.88 -10.71 -12.51
CA GLU A 50 15.68 -11.85 -12.02
C GLU A 50 17.09 -11.84 -12.66
N ASP A 51 17.78 -10.69 -12.73
CA ASP A 51 19.19 -10.66 -13.12
C ASP A 51 20.08 -10.54 -11.88
N PRO A 52 20.76 -11.63 -11.46
CA PRO A 52 21.56 -11.67 -10.23
C PRO A 52 22.78 -10.72 -10.23
N GLY A 53 23.05 -10.01 -11.32
CA GLY A 53 24.12 -9.01 -11.44
C GLY A 53 23.67 -7.54 -11.46
N ALA A 54 22.36 -7.25 -11.46
CA ALA A 54 21.87 -5.89 -11.57
C ALA A 54 21.95 -5.14 -10.22
N VAL A 55 22.77 -4.09 -10.17
CA VAL A 55 22.76 -3.14 -9.03
C VAL A 55 21.36 -2.53 -8.94
N PRO A 56 20.70 -2.54 -7.76
CA PRO A 56 19.39 -1.92 -7.61
C PRO A 56 19.48 -0.45 -8.00
N THR A 57 18.91 -0.10 -9.15
CA THR A 57 18.80 1.31 -9.53
C THR A 57 17.80 1.98 -8.58
N VAL A 58 18.01 3.27 -8.28
CA VAL A 58 17.14 4.03 -7.36
C VAL A 58 15.64 3.92 -7.71
N GLY A 59 15.33 3.72 -9.00
CA GLY A 59 13.97 3.47 -9.48
C GLY A 59 13.34 2.16 -8.99
N VAL A 60 14.13 1.09 -8.82
CA VAL A 60 13.65 -0.21 -8.29
C VAL A 60 13.24 -0.07 -6.83
N GLY A 61 14.07 0.59 -6.00
CA GLY A 61 13.77 0.79 -4.58
C GLY A 61 12.47 1.57 -4.34
N LEU A 62 12.19 2.59 -5.16
CA LEU A 62 10.94 3.33 -5.10
C LEU A 62 9.73 2.47 -5.45
N GLN A 63 9.82 1.66 -6.51
CA GLN A 63 8.71 0.78 -6.91
C GLN A 63 8.44 -0.32 -5.88
N VAL A 64 9.49 -0.86 -5.25
CA VAL A 64 9.36 -1.79 -4.12
C VAL A 64 8.58 -1.13 -2.99
N ALA A 65 8.96 0.09 -2.60
CA ALA A 65 8.29 0.82 -1.52
C ALA A 65 6.81 1.10 -1.85
N ILE A 66 6.50 1.38 -3.11
CA ILE A 66 5.12 1.60 -3.57
C ILE A 66 4.30 0.31 -3.49
N ALA A 67 4.83 -0.80 -4.00
CA ALA A 67 4.15 -2.10 -3.96
C ALA A 67 3.88 -2.57 -2.52
N GLU A 68 4.88 -2.39 -1.65
CA GLU A 68 4.75 -2.69 -0.22
C GLU A 68 3.68 -1.81 0.45
N GLU A 69 3.61 -0.51 0.12
CA GLU A 69 2.57 0.36 0.66
C GLU A 69 1.15 -0.07 0.21
N PHE A 70 0.98 -0.47 -1.05
CA PHE A 70 -0.30 -1.02 -1.52
C PHE A 70 -0.70 -2.30 -0.78
N ARG A 71 0.26 -3.19 -0.53
CA ARG A 71 0.06 -4.41 0.27
C ARG A 71 -0.41 -4.07 1.70
N LEU A 72 0.25 -3.12 2.35
CA LEU A 72 -0.08 -2.70 3.71
C LEU A 72 -1.45 -2.00 3.80
N ILE A 73 -1.83 -1.21 2.80
CA ILE A 73 -3.18 -0.63 2.69
C ILE A 73 -4.23 -1.73 2.60
N ALA A 74 -4.00 -2.75 1.76
CA ALA A 74 -4.93 -3.84 1.57
C ALA A 74 -5.16 -4.66 2.86
N GLU A 75 -4.08 -5.00 3.57
CA GLU A 75 -4.17 -5.69 4.86
C GLU A 75 -4.96 -4.91 5.90
N GLU A 76 -4.70 -3.60 6.01
CA GLU A 76 -5.39 -2.75 6.99
C GLU A 76 -6.88 -2.62 6.65
N ALA A 77 -7.22 -2.51 5.37
CA ALA A 77 -8.61 -2.47 4.92
C ALA A 77 -9.35 -3.79 5.24
N GLN A 78 -8.69 -4.94 5.09
CA GLN A 78 -9.26 -6.23 5.49
C GLN A 78 -9.51 -6.31 6.99
N ARG A 79 -8.57 -5.79 7.81
CA ARG A 79 -8.76 -5.68 9.28
C ARG A 79 -9.99 -4.85 9.64
N HIS A 80 -10.22 -3.73 8.96
CA HIS A 80 -11.42 -2.91 9.17
C HIS A 80 -12.70 -3.64 8.75
N ALA A 81 -12.71 -4.27 7.57
CA ALA A 81 -13.87 -5.01 7.08
C ALA A 81 -14.23 -6.22 7.98
N GLY A 82 -13.25 -6.85 8.63
CA GLY A 82 -13.48 -7.90 9.61
C GLY A 82 -14.10 -7.41 10.92
N ARG A 83 -13.76 -6.20 11.37
CA ARG A 83 -14.31 -5.59 12.59
C ARG A 83 -15.76 -5.14 12.44
N ASP A 84 -16.16 -4.69 11.26
CA ASP A 84 -17.54 -4.24 10.99
C ASP A 84 -18.54 -5.42 10.89
N ARG A 85 -18.08 -6.68 10.83
CA ARG A 85 -18.94 -7.89 10.76
C ARG A 85 -19.13 -8.60 12.12
N GLY A 86 -18.48 -8.15 13.18
CA GLY A 86 -18.59 -8.72 14.54
C GLY A 86 -19.41 -7.82 15.45
#